data_AF-A0A946XVN9-F1
#
_entry.id   AF-A0A946XVN9-F1
#
_cell.length_a   1.000
_cell.length_b   1.000
_cell.length_c   1.000
_cell.angle_alpha   90.00
_cell.angle_beta   90.00
_cell.angle_gamma   90.00
#
_symmetry.space_group_name_H-M   'P 1'
#
loop_
_entity.id
_entity.type
_entity.pdbx_description
1 polymer ?
#
loop_
_entity_poly.entity_id
_entity_poly.type
_entity_poly.pdbx_seq_one_letter_code
_entity_poly.pdbx_strand_id
1 'polypeptide(L)'
;AAERAHVERLDRTVLCVPSGNFGNVTAGLVARAIGLGYRRIIAATNVNDTVPRFLESGRWDPNPTVETLTNAMDISLPNNFPRVLELGERHGLPLDRLLSSMALDDEETRDAIRRLHARGYLADPHSALAWSALERSLEPEENGVFLCTAHPAKFLEVIEDTLEIDMPLPAELAEVKDKAVLSTVLNGDFQSFKNYLLDL
;
A
#
# COMPACT_ATOMS: atom_id res chain seq x y z
N ALA A 1 -20.82 -35.09 -5.86
CA ALA A 1 -21.03 -33.91 -6.73
C ALA A 1 -21.59 -32.70 -5.96
N ALA A 2 -21.27 -32.53 -4.68
CA ALA A 2 -21.86 -31.50 -3.82
C ALA A 2 -20.83 -30.86 -2.86
N GLU A 3 -19.62 -30.58 -3.37
CA GLU A 3 -18.53 -29.99 -2.58
C GLU A 3 -17.85 -28.79 -3.30
N ARG A 4 -18.55 -28.20 -4.28
CA ARG A 4 -18.16 -26.95 -4.95
C ARG A 4 -19.17 -25.83 -4.66
N ALA A 5 -19.73 -25.83 -3.47
CA ALA A 5 -20.50 -24.69 -3.00
C ALA A 5 -19.53 -23.56 -2.63
N HIS A 6 -19.67 -22.40 -3.28
CA HIS A 6 -19.23 -21.10 -2.77
C HIS A 6 -17.74 -20.70 -2.88
N VAL A 7 -17.04 -21.01 -3.97
CA VAL A 7 -16.05 -20.01 -4.44
C VAL A 7 -16.81 -19.08 -5.37
N GLU A 8 -17.33 -17.99 -4.81
CA GLU A 8 -17.87 -16.89 -5.61
C GLU A 8 -16.88 -16.55 -6.73
N ARG A 9 -17.42 -16.23 -7.91
CA ARG A 9 -16.61 -15.91 -9.07
C ARG A 9 -15.80 -14.65 -8.77
N LEU A 10 -14.54 -14.82 -8.36
CA LEU A 10 -13.58 -13.74 -8.16
C LEU A 10 -13.16 -13.09 -9.49
N ASP A 11 -13.61 -13.60 -10.64
CA ASP A 11 -13.29 -13.06 -11.96
C ASP A 11 -13.69 -11.59 -12.16
N ARG A 12 -14.61 -11.08 -11.33
CA ARG A 12 -15.03 -9.67 -11.25
C ARG A 12 -14.35 -8.88 -10.14
N THR A 13 -13.51 -9.52 -9.32
CA THR A 13 -12.86 -8.89 -8.16
C THR A 13 -11.61 -8.12 -8.56
N VAL A 14 -11.55 -6.83 -8.22
CA VAL A 14 -10.39 -5.95 -8.38
C VAL A 14 -9.76 -5.73 -7.02
N LEU A 15 -8.47 -6.06 -6.91
CA LEU A 15 -7.70 -5.83 -5.70
C LEU A 15 -7.00 -4.47 -5.80
N CYS A 16 -7.00 -3.67 -4.76
CA CYS A 16 -6.18 -2.46 -4.67
C CYS A 16 -5.25 -2.55 -3.46
N VAL A 17 -3.97 -2.28 -3.70
CA VAL A 17 -2.91 -2.45 -2.72
C VAL A 17 -2.15 -1.14 -2.55
N PRO A 18 -2.17 -0.53 -1.36
CA PRO A 18 -1.26 0.57 -1.05
C PRO A 18 0.17 0.06 -1.10
N SER A 19 1.00 0.68 -1.95
CA SER A 19 2.26 0.12 -2.44
C SER A 19 3.40 1.12 -2.33
N GLY A 20 4.34 0.83 -1.44
CA GLY A 20 5.68 1.44 -1.43
C GLY A 20 6.69 0.49 -2.05
N ASN A 21 7.05 -0.58 -1.32
CA ASN A 21 8.11 -1.53 -1.72
C ASN A 21 7.63 -2.65 -2.68
N PHE A 22 6.35 -2.65 -3.08
CA PHE A 22 5.70 -3.62 -3.98
C PHE A 22 5.59 -5.09 -3.50
N GLY A 23 5.99 -5.42 -2.27
CA GLY A 23 5.91 -6.80 -1.76
C GLY A 23 4.49 -7.39 -1.74
N ASN A 24 3.48 -6.60 -1.35
CA ASN A 24 2.08 -7.03 -1.34
C ASN A 24 1.53 -7.26 -2.76
N VAL A 25 1.93 -6.43 -3.72
CA VAL A 25 1.59 -6.63 -5.14
C VAL A 25 2.23 -7.91 -5.67
N THR A 26 3.51 -8.15 -5.36
CA THR A 26 4.19 -9.41 -5.70
C THR A 26 3.43 -10.61 -5.13
N ALA A 27 2.99 -10.55 -3.86
CA ALA A 27 2.23 -11.63 -3.25
C ALA A 27 0.87 -11.87 -3.96
N GLY A 28 0.17 -10.80 -4.35
CA GLY A 28 -1.06 -10.90 -5.13
C GLY A 28 -0.84 -11.57 -6.49
N LEU A 29 0.24 -11.20 -7.20
CA LEU A 29 0.60 -11.82 -8.47
C LEU A 29 1.03 -13.29 -8.31
N VAL A 30 1.73 -13.64 -7.23
CA VAL A 30 2.00 -15.05 -6.88
C VAL A 30 0.69 -15.81 -6.65
N ALA A 31 -0.27 -15.22 -5.92
CA ALA A 31 -1.59 -15.83 -5.72
C ALA A 31 -2.32 -16.06 -7.06
N ARG A 32 -2.20 -15.13 -8.01
CA ARG A 32 -2.71 -15.30 -9.38
C ARG A 32 -2.03 -16.46 -10.10
N ALA A 33 -0.70 -16.54 -10.03
CA ALA A 33 0.08 -17.59 -10.68
C ALA A 33 -0.25 -18.99 -10.15
N ILE A 34 -0.61 -19.13 -8.88
CA ILE A 34 -1.01 -20.42 -8.28
C ILE A 34 -2.50 -20.74 -8.43
N GLY A 35 -3.30 -19.87 -9.07
CA GLY A 35 -4.67 -20.18 -9.49
C GLY A 35 -5.78 -19.28 -8.95
N LEU A 36 -5.47 -18.23 -8.18
CA LEU A 36 -6.52 -17.31 -7.67
C LEU A 36 -7.15 -16.50 -8.81
N GLY A 37 -8.48 -16.52 -8.88
CA GLY A 37 -9.28 -16.10 -10.02
C GLY A 37 -9.51 -14.60 -10.25
N TYR A 38 -8.83 -13.68 -9.53
CA TYR A 38 -9.20 -12.26 -9.53
C TYR A 38 -9.02 -11.54 -10.90
N ARG A 39 -9.76 -10.44 -11.11
CA ARG A 39 -9.79 -9.65 -12.35
C ARG A 39 -8.44 -8.97 -12.64
N ARG A 40 -8.05 -8.05 -11.76
CA ARG A 40 -6.79 -7.28 -11.82
C ARG A 40 -6.40 -6.76 -10.43
N ILE A 41 -5.15 -6.33 -10.29
CA ILE A 41 -4.60 -5.67 -9.11
C ILE A 41 -4.19 -4.23 -9.48
N ILE A 42 -4.53 -3.29 -8.62
CA ILE A 42 -4.16 -1.88 -8.70
C ILE A 42 -3.08 -1.63 -7.64
N ALA A 43 -1.90 -1.20 -8.05
CA ALA A 43 -0.87 -0.70 -7.14
C ALA A 43 -1.08 0.80 -6.91
N ALA A 44 -1.60 1.16 -5.74
CA ALA A 44 -1.80 2.56 -5.37
C ALA A 44 -0.55 3.08 -4.66
N THR A 45 0.10 4.11 -5.19
CA THR A 45 1.27 4.74 -4.58
C THR A 45 0.90 6.14 -4.09
N ASN A 46 1.75 6.73 -3.26
CA ASN A 46 1.71 8.17 -3.04
C ASN A 46 2.52 8.87 -4.15
N VAL A 47 2.94 10.13 -3.92
CA VAL A 47 3.76 10.90 -4.86
C VAL A 47 5.13 10.29 -5.15
N ASN A 48 5.57 9.28 -4.37
CA ASN A 48 6.73 8.45 -4.69
C ASN A 48 6.34 7.42 -5.78
N ASP A 49 6.16 7.93 -6.99
CA ASP A 49 5.40 7.34 -8.09
C ASP A 49 6.28 6.67 -9.17
N THR A 50 7.48 6.17 -8.81
CA THR A 50 8.41 5.55 -9.77
C THR A 50 7.75 4.46 -10.61
N VAL A 51 6.95 3.59 -10.00
CA VAL A 51 6.27 2.51 -10.72
C VAL A 51 5.11 3.00 -11.58
N PRO A 52 4.20 3.87 -11.11
CA PRO A 52 3.22 4.50 -11.99
C PRO A 52 3.82 5.11 -13.25
N ARG A 53 4.86 5.94 -13.12
CA ARG A 53 5.54 6.55 -14.27
C ARG A 53 6.24 5.53 -15.16
N PHE A 54 6.81 4.47 -14.57
CA PHE A 54 7.40 3.36 -15.32
C PHE A 54 6.35 2.60 -16.13
N LEU A 55 5.19 2.27 -15.56
CA LEU A 55 4.14 1.52 -16.25
C LEU A 55 3.51 2.33 -17.39
N GLU A 56 3.47 3.67 -17.28
CA GLU A 56 3.00 4.55 -18.34
C GLU A 56 4.04 4.73 -19.46
N SER A 57 5.30 5.00 -19.10
CA SER A 57 6.32 5.44 -20.07
C SER A 57 7.31 4.35 -20.52
N GLY A 58 7.36 3.22 -19.81
CA GLY A 58 8.38 2.18 -19.96
C GLY A 58 9.78 2.59 -19.47
N ARG A 59 9.96 3.80 -18.92
CA ARG A 59 11.25 4.33 -18.47
C ARG A 59 11.39 4.23 -16.96
N TRP A 60 12.48 3.64 -16.50
CA TRP A 60 12.84 3.60 -15.08
C TRP A 60 13.62 4.86 -14.70
N ASP A 61 12.97 5.79 -13.99
CA ASP A 61 13.53 7.10 -13.65
C ASP A 61 13.07 7.56 -12.25
N PRO A 62 13.64 7.01 -11.16
CA PRO A 62 13.20 7.28 -9.79
C PRO A 62 13.55 8.71 -9.34
N ASN A 63 12.56 9.42 -8.77
CA ASN A 63 12.77 10.72 -8.14
C ASN A 63 13.34 10.56 -6.72
N PRO A 64 13.96 11.61 -6.14
CA PRO A 64 14.21 11.65 -4.70
C PRO A 64 12.94 11.37 -3.89
N THR A 65 13.07 10.67 -2.77
CA THR A 65 11.93 10.33 -1.91
C THR A 65 11.37 11.58 -1.25
N VAL A 66 10.05 11.69 -1.24
CA VAL A 66 9.29 12.77 -0.60
C VAL A 66 8.53 12.18 0.58
N GLU A 67 8.59 12.84 1.72
CA GLU A 67 7.81 12.48 2.91
C GLU A 67 6.33 12.79 2.71
N THR A 68 5.45 11.86 3.09
CA THR A 68 3.99 11.99 2.90
C THR A 68 3.21 11.49 4.12
N LEU A 69 1.88 11.64 4.09
CA LEU A 69 0.98 11.06 5.11
C LEU A 69 0.99 9.53 5.13
N THR A 70 1.40 8.91 4.02
CA THR A 70 1.50 7.46 3.87
C THR A 70 2.96 7.03 3.96
N ASN A 71 3.62 7.41 5.05
CA ASN A 71 5.07 7.31 5.23
C ASN A 71 5.65 5.89 5.03
N ALA A 72 4.87 4.84 5.29
CA ALA A 72 5.32 3.46 5.02
C ALA A 72 5.48 3.16 3.51
N MET A 73 4.94 4.03 2.65
CA MET A 73 5.00 3.95 1.20
C MET A 73 5.99 4.93 0.58
N ASP A 74 6.69 5.75 1.38
CA ASP A 74 7.68 6.72 0.91
C ASP A 74 8.94 6.02 0.39
N ILE A 75 8.83 5.44 -0.82
CA ILE A 75 9.81 4.55 -1.41
C ILE A 75 9.92 4.86 -2.91
N SER A 76 11.03 5.47 -3.31
CA SER A 76 11.33 5.72 -4.72
C SER A 76 11.94 4.53 -5.46
N LEU A 77 12.52 3.58 -4.74
CA LEU A 77 13.22 2.42 -5.27
C LEU A 77 12.61 1.11 -4.70
N PRO A 78 11.48 0.64 -5.25
CA PRO A 78 10.81 -0.54 -4.73
C PRO A 78 11.59 -1.82 -5.05
N ASN A 79 12.19 -2.40 -4.01
CA ASN A 79 13.08 -3.56 -4.11
C ASN A 79 12.37 -4.85 -4.57
N ASN A 80 11.03 -4.94 -4.48
CA ASN A 80 10.28 -6.08 -5.02
C ASN A 80 9.78 -5.88 -6.46
N PHE A 81 9.90 -4.69 -7.04
CA PHE A 81 9.40 -4.47 -8.40
C PHE A 81 10.09 -5.36 -9.46
N PRO A 82 11.40 -5.67 -9.38
CA PRO A 82 12.01 -6.67 -10.26
C PRO A 82 11.32 -8.05 -10.20
N ARG A 83 10.78 -8.45 -9.03
CA ARG A 83 10.02 -9.71 -8.89
C ARG A 83 8.66 -9.65 -9.56
N VAL A 84 8.03 -8.47 -9.61
CA VAL A 84 6.80 -8.23 -10.37
C VAL A 84 7.05 -8.46 -11.86
N LEU A 85 8.10 -7.85 -12.40
CA LEU A 85 8.48 -8.02 -13.81
C LEU A 85 8.79 -9.49 -14.14
N GLU A 86 9.51 -10.18 -13.27
CA GLU A 86 9.87 -11.59 -13.45
C GLU A 86 8.66 -12.53 -13.51
N LEU A 87 7.58 -12.22 -12.78
CA LEU A 87 6.31 -12.95 -12.87
C LEU A 87 5.63 -12.77 -14.23
N GLY A 88 5.83 -11.63 -14.90
CA GLY A 88 5.42 -11.46 -16.29
C GLY A 88 6.30 -12.24 -17.25
N GLU A 89 7.62 -12.04 -17.17
CA GLU A 89 8.58 -12.60 -18.14
C GLU A 89 8.71 -14.12 -18.07
N ARG A 90 8.85 -14.69 -16.87
CA ARG A 90 9.11 -16.15 -16.70
C ARG A 90 7.86 -16.97 -16.45
N HIS A 91 6.87 -16.39 -15.79
CA HIS A 91 5.63 -17.09 -15.43
C HIS A 91 4.46 -16.76 -16.35
N GLY A 92 4.68 -15.90 -17.35
CA GLY A 92 3.69 -15.60 -18.40
C GLY A 92 2.45 -14.89 -17.89
N LEU A 93 2.51 -14.23 -16.72
CA LEU A 93 1.39 -13.41 -16.26
C LEU A 93 1.22 -12.21 -17.20
N PRO A 94 0.00 -11.94 -17.71
CA PRO A 94 -0.26 -10.81 -18.58
C PRO A 94 -0.32 -9.52 -17.75
N LEU A 95 0.84 -8.98 -17.36
CA LEU A 95 0.94 -7.81 -16.47
C LEU A 95 0.21 -6.58 -17.03
N ASP A 96 0.23 -6.40 -18.35
CA ASP A 96 -0.51 -5.36 -19.08
C ASP A 96 -2.03 -5.37 -18.82
N ARG A 97 -2.59 -6.54 -18.50
CA ARG A 97 -4.01 -6.73 -18.18
C ARG A 97 -4.27 -6.91 -16.69
N LEU A 98 -3.28 -7.44 -15.97
CA LEU A 98 -3.41 -7.87 -14.60
C LEU A 98 -3.01 -6.79 -13.60
N LEU A 99 -2.09 -5.90 -13.95
CA LEU A 99 -1.54 -4.88 -13.07
C LEU A 99 -1.77 -3.49 -13.67
N SER A 100 -2.40 -2.62 -12.90
CA SER A 100 -2.42 -1.18 -13.14
C SER A 100 -1.91 -0.45 -11.90
N SER A 101 -1.71 0.87 -12.00
CA SER A 101 -1.26 1.68 -10.87
C SER A 101 -1.86 3.08 -10.91
N MET A 102 -1.93 3.72 -9.74
CA MET A 102 -2.35 5.10 -9.60
C MET A 102 -1.57 5.75 -8.46
N ALA A 103 -1.01 6.93 -8.71
CA ALA A 103 -0.43 7.77 -7.67
C ALA A 103 -1.49 8.74 -7.15
N LEU A 104 -1.50 8.98 -5.84
CA LEU A 104 -2.30 10.04 -5.22
C LEU A 104 -1.43 10.90 -4.31
N ASP A 105 -1.80 12.16 -4.15
CA ASP A 105 -1.15 13.07 -3.21
C ASP A 105 -1.80 13.07 -1.81
N ASP A 106 -1.22 13.85 -0.90
CA ASP A 106 -1.69 13.94 0.48
C ASP A 106 -3.08 14.60 0.61
N GLU A 107 -3.43 15.56 -0.25
CA GLU A 107 -4.75 16.20 -0.19
C GLU A 107 -5.82 15.23 -0.69
N GLU A 108 -5.54 14.50 -1.76
CA GLU A 108 -6.40 13.42 -2.25
C GLU A 108 -6.57 12.31 -1.21
N THR A 109 -5.52 12.03 -0.42
CA THR A 109 -5.57 11.07 0.68
C THR A 109 -6.41 11.59 1.84
N ARG A 110 -6.28 12.86 2.24
CA ARG A 110 -7.13 13.49 3.27
C ARG A 110 -8.59 13.51 2.85
N ASP A 111 -8.88 13.87 1.61
CA ASP A 111 -10.24 13.81 1.07
C ASP A 111 -10.78 12.37 1.11
N ALA A 112 -9.97 11.38 0.76
CA ALA A 112 -10.38 9.98 0.85
C ALA A 112 -10.71 9.53 2.28
N ILE A 113 -9.93 9.97 3.28
CA ILE A 113 -10.21 9.72 4.71
C ILE A 113 -11.58 10.32 5.07
N ARG A 114 -11.85 11.58 4.71
CA ARG A 114 -13.14 12.25 4.96
C ARG A 114 -14.30 11.51 4.29
N ARG A 115 -14.14 11.12 3.01
CA ARG A 115 -15.18 10.44 2.22
C ARG A 115 -15.50 9.04 2.76
N LEU A 116 -14.50 8.29 3.24
CA LEU A 116 -14.72 6.99 3.89
C LEU A 116 -15.36 7.13 5.27
N HIS A 117 -14.90 8.09 6.06
CA HIS A 117 -15.46 8.36 7.37
C HIS A 117 -16.95 8.74 7.28
N ALA A 118 -17.32 9.57 6.30
CA ALA A 118 -18.71 9.92 6.01
C ALA A 118 -19.60 8.71 5.62
N ARG A 119 -18.98 7.61 5.15
CA ARG A 119 -19.65 6.32 4.88
C ARG A 119 -19.68 5.39 6.10
N GLY A 120 -19.19 5.83 7.26
CA GLY A 120 -19.15 5.06 8.49
C GLY A 120 -17.93 4.15 8.64
N TYR A 121 -16.86 4.36 7.87
CA TYR A 121 -15.64 3.57 7.96
C TYR A 121 -14.42 4.45 8.24
N LEU A 122 -13.80 4.27 9.41
CA LEU A 122 -12.58 4.97 9.78
C LEU A 122 -11.36 4.23 9.24
N ALA A 123 -10.73 4.79 8.21
CA ALA A 123 -9.55 4.24 7.56
C ALA A 123 -8.28 4.98 7.96
N ASP A 124 -7.15 4.28 8.02
CA ASP A 124 -5.83 4.91 8.08
C ASP A 124 -5.47 5.54 6.71
N PRO A 125 -4.47 6.45 6.64
CA PRO A 125 -4.10 7.11 5.39
C PRO A 125 -3.79 6.14 4.24
N HIS A 126 -3.12 5.02 4.50
CA HIS A 126 -2.73 4.05 3.46
C HIS A 126 -3.97 3.34 2.91
N SER A 127 -4.88 2.93 3.79
CA SER A 127 -6.16 2.32 3.42
C SER A 127 -7.04 3.28 2.61
N ALA A 128 -7.12 4.55 3.03
CA ALA A 128 -7.90 5.58 2.36
C ALA A 128 -7.36 5.88 0.95
N LEU A 129 -6.03 5.99 0.81
CA LEU A 129 -5.36 6.15 -0.48
C LEU A 129 -5.72 4.98 -1.42
N ALA A 130 -5.59 3.74 -0.96
CA ALA A 130 -5.93 2.56 -1.76
C ALA A 130 -7.41 2.51 -2.14
N TRP A 131 -8.31 2.88 -1.22
CA TRP A 131 -9.73 2.98 -1.52
C TRP A 131 -10.02 4.05 -2.58
N SER A 132 -9.39 5.22 -2.50
CA SER A 132 -9.56 6.29 -3.49
C SER A 132 -9.10 5.87 -4.88
N ALA A 133 -7.93 5.20 -4.95
CA ALA A 133 -7.43 4.62 -6.20
C ALA A 133 -8.40 3.58 -6.79
N LEU A 134 -8.95 2.73 -5.93
CA LEU A 134 -9.94 1.72 -6.31
C LEU A 134 -11.23 2.36 -6.81
N GLU A 135 -11.81 3.31 -6.05
CA GLU A 135 -13.05 4.02 -6.39
C GLU A 135 -12.96 4.69 -7.77
N ARG A 136 -11.81 5.31 -8.09
CA ARG A 136 -11.56 5.97 -9.38
C ARG A 136 -11.34 5.01 -10.55
N SER A 137 -11.05 3.74 -10.26
CA SER A 137 -10.66 2.75 -11.27
C SER A 137 -11.66 1.61 -11.45
N LEU A 138 -12.70 1.53 -10.61
CA LEU A 138 -13.64 0.42 -10.56
C LEU A 138 -14.74 0.60 -11.62
N GLU A 139 -14.99 -0.45 -12.40
CA GLU A 139 -16.08 -0.45 -13.39
C GLU A 139 -17.42 -0.90 -12.76
N PRO A 140 -18.59 -0.53 -13.31
CA PRO A 140 -19.90 -0.82 -12.71
C PRO A 140 -20.17 -2.31 -12.42
N GLU A 141 -19.55 -3.21 -13.19
CA GLU A 141 -19.71 -4.65 -13.04
C GLU A 141 -18.61 -5.29 -12.16
N GLU A 142 -17.75 -4.51 -11.50
CA GLU A 142 -16.62 -5.04 -10.74
C GLU A 142 -16.83 -4.93 -9.22
N ASN A 143 -16.26 -5.89 -8.49
CA ASN A 143 -16.24 -5.88 -7.02
C ASN A 143 -14.86 -5.42 -6.54
N GLY A 144 -14.81 -4.31 -5.82
CA GLY A 144 -13.56 -3.77 -5.31
C GLY A 144 -13.19 -4.33 -3.93
N VAL A 145 -11.92 -4.70 -3.76
CA VAL A 145 -11.31 -5.02 -2.45
C VAL A 145 -10.04 -4.19 -2.32
N PHE A 146 -9.93 -3.37 -1.29
CA PHE A 146 -8.70 -2.62 -0.98
C PHE A 146 -8.10 -3.15 0.32
N LEU A 147 -6.76 -3.24 0.37
CA LEU A 147 -6.07 -3.74 1.55
C LEU A 147 -5.93 -2.65 2.61
N CYS A 148 -6.41 -2.96 3.81
CA CYS A 148 -6.20 -2.11 4.98
C CYS A 148 -4.92 -2.54 5.73
N THR A 149 -3.81 -1.84 5.51
CA THR A 149 -2.49 -2.28 5.97
C THR A 149 -2.13 -1.86 7.39
N ALA A 150 -2.89 -0.94 7.99
CA ALA A 150 -2.65 -0.44 9.33
C ALA A 150 -3.97 -0.10 10.04
N HIS A 151 -3.90 -0.06 11.37
CA HIS A 151 -4.96 0.49 12.20
C HIS A 151 -4.86 2.02 12.23
N PRO A 152 -5.97 2.80 12.16
CA PRO A 152 -5.94 4.27 12.14
C PRO A 152 -5.17 4.90 13.32
N ALA A 153 -5.26 4.28 14.51
CA ALA A 153 -4.52 4.73 15.71
C ALA A 153 -2.99 4.75 15.56
N LYS A 154 -2.41 4.11 14.53
CA LYS A 154 -0.99 4.25 14.21
C LYS A 154 -0.62 5.59 13.58
N PHE A 155 -1.62 6.35 13.13
CA PHE A 155 -1.49 7.64 12.46
C PHE A 155 -2.42 8.67 13.11
N LEU A 156 -2.45 8.67 14.44
CA LEU A 156 -3.41 9.42 15.25
C LEU A 156 -3.47 10.90 14.85
N GLU A 157 -2.31 11.57 14.83
CA GLU A 157 -2.20 13.00 14.47
C GLU A 157 -2.83 13.28 13.09
N VAL A 158 -2.53 12.45 12.09
CA VAL A 158 -3.09 12.62 10.73
C VAL A 158 -4.62 12.47 10.75
N ILE A 159 -5.15 11.52 11.51
CA ILE A 159 -6.59 11.27 11.58
C ILE A 159 -7.32 12.39 12.31
N GLU A 160 -6.83 12.80 13.48
CA GLU A 160 -7.41 13.86 14.31
C GLU A 160 -7.39 15.20 13.54
N ASP A 161 -6.26 15.55 12.91
CA ASP A 161 -6.14 16.76 12.09
C ASP A 161 -7.06 16.74 10.85
N THR A 162 -7.25 15.58 10.23
CA THR A 162 -8.03 15.49 8.97
C THR A 162 -9.54 15.53 9.20
N LEU A 163 -9.98 14.93 10.30
CA LEU A 163 -11.40 14.74 10.62
C LEU A 163 -11.91 15.70 11.70
N GLU A 164 -11.02 16.42 12.39
CA GLU A 164 -11.36 17.28 13.54
C GLU A 164 -12.11 16.50 14.64
N ILE A 165 -11.61 15.30 14.94
CA ILE A 165 -12.16 14.40 15.97
C ILE A 165 -11.06 13.99 16.96
N ASP A 166 -11.45 13.63 18.18
CA ASP A 166 -10.56 12.94 19.13
C ASP A 166 -10.72 11.43 18.97
N MET A 167 -9.60 10.69 18.85
CA MET A 167 -9.63 9.23 18.76
C MET A 167 -8.87 8.60 19.94
N PRO A 168 -9.52 7.74 20.75
CA PRO A 168 -8.81 7.06 21.82
C PRO A 168 -7.80 6.05 21.26
N LEU A 169 -6.62 5.98 21.86
CA LEU A 169 -5.66 4.93 21.58
C LEU A 169 -6.21 3.57 22.06
N PRO A 170 -6.04 2.48 21.27
CA PRO A 170 -6.19 1.12 21.76
C PRO A 170 -5.31 0.87 22.99
N ALA A 171 -5.76 -0.03 23.88
CA ALA A 171 -5.11 -0.30 25.17
C ALA A 171 -3.62 -0.62 25.00
N GLU A 172 -3.28 -1.42 23.99
CA GLU A 172 -1.91 -1.86 23.69
C GLU A 172 -0.99 -0.70 23.32
N LEU A 173 -1.51 0.30 22.59
CA LEU A 173 -0.74 1.52 22.25
C LEU A 173 -0.67 2.48 23.44
N ALA A 174 -1.77 2.60 24.20
CA ALA A 174 -1.82 3.45 25.38
C ALA A 174 -0.81 2.99 26.46
N GLU A 175 -0.60 1.69 26.62
CA GLU A 175 0.37 1.11 27.58
C GLU A 175 1.83 1.43 27.25
N VAL A 176 2.15 1.74 26.00
CA VAL A 176 3.54 1.94 25.54
C VAL A 176 3.87 3.36 25.11
N LYS A 177 2.87 4.23 24.93
CA LYS A 177 3.06 5.58 24.37
C LYS A 177 4.08 6.44 25.14
N ASP A 178 4.14 6.29 26.47
CA ASP A 178 4.99 7.10 27.36
C ASP A 178 6.30 6.39 27.75
N LYS A 179 6.59 5.22 27.16
CA LYS A 179 7.85 4.50 27.43
C LYS A 179 9.03 5.23 26.80
N ALA A 180 10.18 5.20 27.49
CA ALA A 180 11.41 5.79 26.98
C ALA A 180 11.84 5.11 25.67
N VAL A 181 12.14 5.91 24.65
CA VAL A 181 12.72 5.44 23.39
C VAL A 181 14.18 5.06 23.61
N LEU A 182 14.55 3.83 23.24
CA LEU A 182 15.90 3.28 23.42
C LEU A 182 16.75 3.33 22.13
N SER A 183 16.23 3.95 21.07
CA SER A 183 16.92 4.08 19.78
C SER A 183 18.15 4.98 19.90
N THR A 184 19.25 4.57 19.26
CA THR A 184 20.48 5.38 19.13
C THR A 184 20.55 6.04 17.76
N VAL A 185 20.98 7.30 17.72
CA VAL A 185 21.19 8.04 16.47
C VAL A 185 22.56 7.69 15.89
N LEU A 186 22.60 7.27 14.63
CA LEU A 186 23.81 6.92 13.88
C LEU A 186 23.87 7.73 12.59
N ASN A 187 25.07 7.89 12.03
CA ASN A 187 25.22 8.41 10.67
C ASN A 187 24.65 7.41 9.65
N GLY A 188 24.07 7.92 8.57
CA GLY A 188 23.46 7.14 7.49
C GLY A 188 24.47 6.46 6.56
N ASP A 189 25.49 5.79 7.10
CA ASP A 189 26.52 5.10 6.35
C ASP A 189 26.82 3.70 6.91
N PHE A 190 27.30 2.82 6.02
CA PHE A 190 27.55 1.42 6.36
C PHE A 190 28.64 1.24 7.43
N GLN A 191 29.67 2.09 7.46
CA GLN A 191 30.78 1.93 8.41
C GLN A 191 30.33 2.28 9.82
N SER A 192 29.59 3.38 9.99
CA SER A 192 29.00 3.76 11.28
C SER A 192 28.10 2.66 11.83
N PHE A 193 27.21 2.09 10.99
CA PHE A 193 26.33 1.00 11.39
C PHE A 193 27.10 -0.28 11.74
N LYS A 194 28.09 -0.67 10.92
CA LYS A 194 28.92 -1.85 11.15
C LYS A 194 29.68 -1.75 12.47
N ASN A 195 30.32 -0.61 12.73
CA ASN A 195 31.11 -0.41 13.95
C ASN A 195 30.21 -0.47 15.18
N TYR A 196 29.06 0.21 15.15
CA TYR A 196 28.08 0.14 16.24
C TYR A 196 27.70 -1.31 16.58
N LEU A 197 27.44 -2.16 15.58
CA LEU A 197 27.09 -3.57 15.82
C LEU A 197 28.24 -4.41 16.37
N LEU A 198 29.49 -4.10 16.02
CA LEU A 198 30.66 -4.82 16.50
C LEU A 198 31.06 -4.40 17.93
N ASP A 199 30.65 -3.20 18.33
CA ASP A 199 30.94 -2.62 19.65
C ASP A 199 29.82 -2.89 20.70
N LEU A 200 28.73 -3.57 20.31
CA LEU A 200 27.66 -4.06 21.21
C LEU A 200 28.14 -5.22 22.09
#